data_AF-A0A972FSU1-F1
#
_entry.id   AF-A0A972FSU1-F1
#
_cell.length_a   1.000
_cell.length_b   1.000
_cell.length_c   1.000
_cell.angle_alpha   90.00
_cell.angle_beta   90.00
_cell.angle_gamma   90.00
#
_symmetry.space_group_name_H-M   'P 1'
#
loop_
_entity.id
_entity.type
_entity.pdbx_description
1 polymer ?
#
loop_
_entity_poly.entity_id
_entity_poly.type
_entity_poly.pdbx_seq_one_letter_code
_entity_poly.pdbx_strand_id
1 'polypeptide(L)'
;MWLLIATIIFALPLAGCFDSNNTRRVISPPPPPPPNTTTITASLDSDQVITGGAATGSANATFTLNLDTNALSGTVTLTDITADTVTLNQGYAGEVGELLATLQSDSSSQWSIPSGTVLSAENLALLNSGGLYLQVDNAASGALRGQILVGNIQLILTNLSGSQEVPAVVSSGSAKGAITLDPDSGAIIVHLNAVGLDDATSSHVHQALAGVSGGVIFALSQDTAALGHWSATDVTLDSEQLANLNKGAYYLNLHTPANPGGEVRGQIQPEGIEVFFTNLSGADVVPPVVTANSGITATTVQIASQLVDIHVNLQGLDDATSVTVNQAPVGQNGPAIFSLVQDSSNLAHWSLDNQATTSGQYTAFVNQGLYVTATSPLNPAGEVRGQLEPEISSPGSGAVFVVSAITPANGATIAALPASIDVTFNRPLLASTVSLARIELLASGGDGSFNDGNEITLTPANAVVAGASLNIDLSGVLNADDVYRLTLDGSSATPLTDTAGIVLDGDADNNAGGDFVSTFTVSTPAVIVTLTSLQTEIFTPSCALSGCHAGASPQQGMNLSAGQTYSNIVGVMSNEVNSLNRVTAGDPDNSYLVQKVEGTASVGGRMPLGGPALSNEQIQKIRQWIIDGAKDD
;
A
#
# COMPACT_ATOMS: atom_id res chain seq x y z
N MET A 1 21.05 64.23 32.50
CA MET A 1 20.83 64.21 31.04
C MET A 1 19.68 63.23 30.81
N TRP A 2 18.44 63.55 31.18
CA TRP A 2 17.39 64.32 30.45
C TRP A 2 17.11 63.83 29.02
N LEU A 3 16.07 62.99 28.88
CA LEU A 3 14.92 63.02 27.95
C LEU A 3 14.19 61.65 28.14
N LEU A 4 13.00 61.48 28.73
CA LEU A 4 11.68 62.13 28.64
C LEU A 4 11.05 62.04 27.24
N ILE A 5 10.27 60.97 27.04
CA ILE A 5 9.10 60.94 26.15
C ILE A 5 7.92 60.47 27.01
N ALA A 6 6.93 61.34 27.14
CA ALA A 6 5.68 61.11 27.86
C ALA A 6 4.54 61.16 26.85
N THR A 7 3.63 60.19 26.89
CA THR A 7 2.27 60.40 26.37
C THR A 7 1.22 59.59 27.13
N ILE A 8 0.58 60.30 28.07
CA ILE A 8 -0.87 60.38 28.33
C ILE A 8 -1.61 59.09 28.74
N ILE A 9 -1.81 58.99 30.06
CA ILE A 9 -2.85 58.20 30.73
C ILE A 9 -4.12 59.07 30.77
N PHE A 10 -5.20 58.63 30.12
CA PHE A 10 -6.56 59.11 30.38
C PHE A 10 -7.23 58.17 31.38
N ALA A 11 -7.43 58.64 32.60
CA ALA A 11 -8.26 58.00 33.60
C ALA A 11 -9.73 58.45 33.40
N LEU A 12 -10.60 57.49 33.09
CA LEU A 12 -12.06 57.63 33.19
C LEU A 12 -12.52 56.73 34.35
N PRO A 13 -13.41 57.19 35.25
CA PRO A 13 -13.87 56.39 36.37
C PRO A 13 -15.02 55.48 35.89
N LEU A 14 -14.78 54.18 35.77
CA LEU A 14 -15.89 53.22 35.71
C LEU A 14 -16.34 52.91 37.13
N ALA A 15 -17.48 53.50 37.50
CA ALA A 15 -18.33 53.02 38.57
C ALA A 15 -18.71 51.56 38.30
N GLY A 16 -18.57 50.72 39.32
CA GLY A 16 -18.88 49.30 39.23
C GLY A 16 -20.35 49.02 38.99
N CYS A 17 -20.61 48.03 38.14
CA CYS A 17 -21.73 47.12 38.30
C CYS A 17 -21.13 45.73 38.59
N PHE A 18 -21.24 45.30 39.85
CA PHE A 18 -21.13 43.89 40.18
C PHE A 18 -22.36 43.18 39.59
N ASP A 19 -22.16 42.30 38.61
CA ASP A 19 -23.15 41.29 38.24
C ASP A 19 -22.77 39.98 38.95
N SER A 20 -23.71 39.45 39.72
CA SER A 20 -23.61 38.23 40.52
C SER A 20 -24.01 36.98 39.74
N ASN A 21 -23.75 36.93 38.43
CA ASN A 21 -23.91 35.72 37.62
C ASN A 21 -22.55 35.17 37.20
N ASN A 22 -21.88 34.49 38.12
CA ASN A 22 -20.76 33.61 37.79
C ASN A 22 -21.28 32.30 37.17
N THR A 23 -21.81 32.38 35.95
CA THR A 23 -21.78 31.23 35.04
C THR A 23 -20.62 31.47 34.09
N ARG A 24 -19.42 31.01 34.49
CA ARG A 24 -18.34 30.77 33.53
C ARG A 24 -18.95 30.00 32.37
N ARG A 25 -19.01 30.61 31.19
CA ARG A 25 -19.23 29.90 29.93
C ARG A 25 -18.22 28.76 29.92
N VAL A 26 -18.67 27.53 30.15
CA VAL A 26 -17.89 26.34 29.83
C VAL A 26 -17.89 26.31 28.31
N ILE A 27 -16.87 26.93 27.73
CA ILE A 27 -16.54 26.71 26.32
C ILE A 27 -16.20 25.23 26.28
N SER A 28 -17.04 24.40 25.65
CA SER A 28 -16.67 23.02 25.36
C SER A 28 -15.33 23.09 24.63
N PRO A 29 -14.30 22.33 25.09
CA PRO A 29 -13.04 22.33 24.38
C PRO A 29 -13.30 21.99 22.92
N PRO A 30 -12.61 22.66 21.97
CA PRO A 30 -12.71 22.26 20.57
C PRO A 30 -12.50 20.75 20.48
N PRO A 31 -13.25 20.05 19.62
CA PRO A 31 -13.03 18.62 19.41
C PRO A 31 -11.53 18.39 19.18
N PRO A 32 -10.93 17.39 19.85
CA PRO A 32 -9.50 17.15 19.69
C PRO A 32 -9.21 17.02 18.19
N PRO A 33 -8.10 17.59 17.70
CA PRO A 33 -7.69 17.41 16.32
C PRO A 33 -7.68 15.91 16.01
N PRO A 34 -8.07 15.50 14.79
CA PRO A 34 -7.99 14.10 14.41
C PRO A 34 -6.58 13.59 14.71
N PRO A 35 -6.46 12.38 15.30
CA PRO A 35 -5.17 11.90 15.76
C PRO A 35 -4.21 11.82 14.57
N ASN A 36 -3.01 12.36 14.75
CA ASN A 36 -1.97 12.34 13.74
C ASN A 36 -1.45 10.92 13.62
N THR A 37 -2.02 10.13 12.71
CA THR A 37 -1.73 8.71 12.57
C THR A 37 -1.20 8.36 11.19
N THR A 38 -0.36 7.34 11.11
CA THR A 38 0.03 6.71 9.85
C THR A 38 -0.34 5.22 9.87
N THR A 39 -0.70 4.70 8.70
CA THR A 39 -0.99 3.28 8.50
C THR A 39 0.23 2.59 7.92
N ILE A 40 0.55 1.41 8.45
CA ILE A 40 1.71 0.60 8.06
C ILE A 40 1.18 -0.80 7.74
N THR A 41 1.64 -1.37 6.64
CA THR A 41 1.29 -2.74 6.24
C THR A 41 2.53 -3.61 6.17
N ALA A 42 2.38 -4.91 6.40
CA ALA A 42 3.44 -5.89 6.23
C ALA A 42 2.87 -7.21 5.73
N SER A 43 3.55 -7.84 4.76
CA SER A 43 3.28 -9.20 4.32
C SER A 43 4.24 -10.16 5.00
N LEU A 44 3.73 -11.29 5.47
CA LEU A 44 4.50 -12.36 6.09
C LEU A 44 4.43 -13.61 5.23
N ASP A 45 5.60 -14.16 4.92
CA ASP A 45 5.77 -15.37 4.13
C ASP A 45 6.91 -16.24 4.69
N SER A 46 7.07 -17.44 4.14
CA SER A 46 8.13 -18.37 4.52
C SER A 46 9.49 -18.03 3.89
N ASP A 47 9.50 -17.23 2.82
CA ASP A 47 10.73 -16.75 2.16
C ASP A 47 11.44 -15.68 2.97
N GLN A 48 10.82 -15.08 3.97
CA GLN A 48 11.50 -14.18 4.89
C GLN A 48 12.05 -14.91 6.13
N VAL A 49 11.64 -16.16 6.38
CA VAL A 49 12.04 -16.92 7.56
C VAL A 49 13.52 -17.29 7.52
N ILE A 50 14.18 -17.13 8.65
CA ILE A 50 15.61 -17.42 8.86
C ILE A 50 15.78 -18.80 9.49
N THR A 51 14.92 -19.12 10.46
CA THR A 51 14.92 -20.37 11.22
C THR A 51 13.49 -20.89 11.33
N GLY A 52 13.28 -22.15 10.97
CA GLY A 52 11.96 -22.78 10.98
C GLY A 52 11.65 -23.47 9.64
N GLY A 53 10.74 -24.44 9.66
CA GLY A 53 10.25 -25.04 8.43
C GLY A 53 9.43 -24.04 7.61
N ALA A 54 9.53 -24.12 6.28
CA ALA A 54 8.70 -23.31 5.39
C ALA A 54 7.23 -23.65 5.60
N ALA A 55 6.42 -22.64 5.89
CA ALA A 55 4.98 -22.77 5.94
C ALA A 55 4.34 -22.61 4.56
N THR A 56 3.15 -23.20 4.39
CA THR A 56 2.37 -23.16 3.14
C THR A 56 1.32 -22.05 3.10
N GLY A 57 1.06 -21.39 4.22
CA GLY A 57 0.12 -20.26 4.29
C GLY A 57 0.83 -18.91 4.26
N SER A 58 0.07 -17.84 4.46
CA SER A 58 0.56 -16.46 4.44
C SER A 58 -0.14 -15.63 5.53
N ALA A 59 0.37 -14.43 5.79
CA ALA A 59 -0.32 -13.48 6.64
C ALA A 59 -0.10 -12.03 6.21
N ASN A 60 -1.08 -11.18 6.49
CA ASN A 60 -1.01 -9.75 6.24
C ASN A 60 -1.28 -8.98 7.53
N ALA A 61 -0.49 -7.95 7.78
CA ALA A 61 -0.63 -7.08 8.93
C ALA A 61 -0.98 -5.66 8.51
N THR A 62 -1.88 -5.02 9.26
CA THR A 62 -2.22 -3.60 9.13
C THR A 62 -2.14 -2.95 10.50
N PHE A 63 -1.25 -1.98 10.64
CA PHE A 63 -1.03 -1.24 11.87
C PHE A 63 -1.31 0.25 11.69
N THR A 64 -1.70 0.88 12.79
CA THR A 64 -1.84 2.33 12.90
C THR A 64 -0.92 2.81 14.01
N LEU A 65 0.03 3.67 13.65
CA LEU A 65 0.92 4.36 14.57
C LEU A 65 0.41 5.78 14.80
N ASN A 66 0.18 6.14 16.06
CA ASN A 66 -0.10 7.51 16.46
C ASN A 66 1.23 8.27 16.64
N LEU A 67 1.47 9.28 15.81
CA LEU A 67 2.74 10.02 15.75
C LEU A 67 2.93 10.99 16.92
N ASP A 68 1.86 11.33 17.64
CA ASP A 68 1.94 12.22 18.80
C ASP A 68 2.29 11.45 20.10
N THR A 69 1.89 10.18 20.16
CA THR A 69 1.96 9.36 21.39
C THR A 69 2.81 8.09 21.24
N ASN A 70 3.25 7.76 20.02
CA ASN A 70 3.89 6.50 19.63
C ASN A 70 3.05 5.24 19.95
N ALA A 71 1.75 5.39 20.19
CA ALA A 71 0.87 4.27 20.40
C ALA A 71 0.71 3.47 19.10
N LEU A 72 0.93 2.16 19.18
CA LEU A 72 0.77 1.23 18.07
C LEU A 72 -0.50 0.40 18.29
N SER A 73 -1.28 0.25 17.24
CA SER A 73 -2.47 -0.60 17.21
C SER A 73 -2.58 -1.29 15.86
N GLY A 74 -3.41 -2.32 15.76
CA GLY A 74 -3.72 -2.97 14.49
C GLY A 74 -3.77 -4.48 14.60
N THR A 75 -3.84 -5.15 13.45
CA THR A 75 -4.14 -6.58 13.36
C THR A 75 -3.25 -7.31 12.37
N VAL A 76 -3.11 -8.62 12.58
CA VAL A 76 -2.52 -9.59 11.68
C VAL A 76 -3.60 -10.60 11.31
N THR A 77 -3.78 -10.82 10.02
CA THR A 77 -4.74 -11.77 9.45
C THR A 77 -3.99 -12.90 8.79
N LEU A 78 -4.30 -14.14 9.18
CA LEU A 78 -3.69 -15.36 8.68
C LEU A 78 -4.54 -15.98 7.58
N THR A 79 -3.88 -16.53 6.55
CA THR A 79 -4.51 -17.25 5.43
C THR A 79 -3.86 -18.62 5.30
N ASP A 80 -4.67 -19.67 5.29
CA ASP A 80 -4.23 -21.07 5.13
C ASP A 80 -3.16 -21.55 6.13
N ILE A 81 -3.09 -20.89 7.29
CA ILE A 81 -2.22 -21.25 8.41
C ILE A 81 -2.92 -20.93 9.74
N THR A 82 -2.59 -21.68 10.78
CA THR A 82 -2.91 -21.34 12.17
C THR A 82 -1.65 -20.93 12.90
N ALA A 83 -1.75 -20.15 13.97
CA ALA A 83 -0.60 -19.72 14.76
C ALA A 83 -0.68 -20.27 16.19
N ASP A 84 0.44 -20.76 16.72
CA ASP A 84 0.61 -20.98 18.16
C ASP A 84 0.90 -19.65 18.85
N THR A 85 1.75 -18.82 18.22
CA THR A 85 2.10 -17.48 18.67
C THR A 85 2.27 -16.52 17.50
N VAL A 86 1.87 -15.27 17.71
CA VAL A 86 2.20 -14.15 16.83
C VAL A 86 2.93 -13.10 17.65
N THR A 87 4.12 -12.69 17.20
CA THR A 87 5.00 -11.78 17.93
C THR A 87 5.48 -10.62 17.08
N LEU A 88 5.65 -9.47 17.72
CA LEU A 88 6.37 -8.30 17.21
C LEU A 88 7.74 -8.28 17.87
N ASN A 89 8.80 -8.18 17.07
CA ASN A 89 10.18 -8.28 17.52
C ASN A 89 11.02 -7.15 16.94
N GLN A 90 12.13 -6.83 17.61
CA GLN A 90 13.22 -6.05 17.03
C GLN A 90 14.06 -6.94 16.11
N GLY A 91 14.61 -6.36 15.04
CA GLY A 91 15.61 -6.99 14.18
C GLY A 91 15.41 -6.63 12.71
N TYR A 92 16.51 -6.45 12.00
CA TYR A 92 16.51 -6.28 10.55
C TYR A 92 16.22 -7.61 9.85
N ALA A 93 16.00 -7.57 8.53
CA ALA A 93 15.80 -8.79 7.78
C ALA A 93 17.04 -9.69 7.85
N GLY A 94 16.84 -10.97 8.14
CA GLY A 94 17.95 -11.90 8.34
C GLY A 94 18.47 -11.96 9.79
N GLU A 95 17.94 -11.14 10.69
CA GLU A 95 18.27 -11.11 12.12
C GLU A 95 17.12 -11.69 12.97
N VAL A 96 17.50 -12.39 14.05
CA VAL A 96 16.59 -12.75 15.16
C VAL A 96 16.90 -11.81 16.32
N GLY A 97 15.94 -10.99 16.72
CA GLY A 97 16.13 -10.03 17.80
C GLY A 97 15.12 -10.16 18.93
N GLU A 98 15.10 -9.17 19.82
CA GLU A 98 14.34 -9.23 21.06
C GLU A 98 12.83 -9.11 20.86
N LEU A 99 12.08 -9.85 21.68
CA LEU A 99 10.61 -9.78 21.71
C LEU A 99 10.13 -8.42 22.23
N LEU A 100 9.31 -7.73 21.44
CA LEU A 100 8.66 -6.48 21.85
C LEU A 100 7.27 -6.71 22.43
N ALA A 101 6.46 -7.49 21.72
CA ALA A 101 5.10 -7.78 22.14
C ALA A 101 4.62 -9.12 21.58
N THR A 102 3.86 -9.85 22.39
CA THR A 102 3.05 -10.97 21.92
C THR A 102 1.66 -10.45 21.58
N LEU A 103 1.19 -10.72 20.36
CA LEU A 103 -0.14 -10.30 19.92
C LEU A 103 -1.22 -11.14 20.61
N GLN A 104 -2.41 -10.55 20.74
CA GLN A 104 -3.58 -11.19 21.32
C GLN A 104 -4.36 -11.91 20.23
N SER A 105 -4.69 -13.19 20.44
CA SER A 105 -5.57 -13.92 19.52
C SER A 105 -7.00 -13.44 19.70
N ASP A 106 -7.56 -12.84 18.64
CA ASP A 106 -8.97 -12.45 18.58
C ASP A 106 -9.83 -13.60 18.02
N SER A 107 -9.25 -14.38 17.09
CA SER A 107 -9.81 -15.61 16.54
C SER A 107 -8.69 -16.54 16.03
N SER A 108 -9.05 -17.67 15.41
CA SER A 108 -8.08 -18.60 14.82
C SER A 108 -7.22 -18.01 13.70
N SER A 109 -7.72 -16.96 13.03
CA SER A 109 -7.05 -16.32 11.89
C SER A 109 -6.81 -14.83 12.08
N GLN A 110 -7.11 -14.26 13.24
CA GLN A 110 -6.94 -12.83 13.51
C GLN A 110 -6.30 -12.60 14.87
N TRP A 111 -5.29 -11.73 14.86
CA TRP A 111 -4.50 -11.36 16.03
C TRP A 111 -4.33 -9.85 16.11
N SER A 112 -4.38 -9.27 17.30
CA SER A 112 -4.29 -7.82 17.50
C SER A 112 -3.08 -7.42 18.36
N ILE A 113 -2.55 -6.22 18.07
CA ILE A 113 -1.56 -5.58 18.95
C ILE A 113 -2.24 -5.28 20.29
N PRO A 114 -1.65 -5.67 21.44
CA PRO A 114 -2.24 -5.43 22.75
C PRO A 114 -2.57 -3.96 22.99
N SER A 115 -3.72 -3.68 23.60
CA SER A 115 -4.15 -2.31 23.89
C SER A 115 -3.13 -1.58 24.77
N GLY A 116 -2.77 -0.35 24.39
CA GLY A 116 -1.81 0.46 25.13
C GLY A 116 -0.34 0.15 24.82
N THR A 117 -0.06 -0.63 23.77
CA THR A 117 1.30 -0.78 23.24
C THR A 117 1.82 0.57 22.76
N VAL A 118 2.96 1.00 23.31
CA VAL A 118 3.63 2.25 22.94
C VAL A 118 5.08 1.94 22.59
N LEU A 119 5.52 2.39 21.42
CA LEU A 119 6.92 2.21 21.00
C LEU A 119 7.83 3.19 21.75
N SER A 120 8.95 2.67 22.28
CA SER A 120 10.04 3.51 22.77
C SER A 120 10.65 4.33 21.63
N ALA A 121 11.41 5.37 21.96
CA ALA A 121 12.12 6.16 20.94
C ALA A 121 13.10 5.30 20.10
N GLU A 122 13.71 4.29 20.73
CA GLU A 122 14.58 3.32 20.07
C GLU A 122 13.81 2.42 19.11
N ASN A 123 12.67 1.85 19.54
CA ASN A 123 11.84 1.03 18.67
C ASN A 123 11.23 1.82 17.51
N LEU A 124 10.97 3.12 17.71
CA LEU A 124 10.53 3.99 16.65
C LEU A 124 11.64 4.25 15.62
N ALA A 125 12.89 4.39 16.06
CA ALA A 125 14.03 4.50 15.16
C ALA A 125 14.26 3.19 14.37
N LEU A 126 14.09 2.04 15.03
CA LEU A 126 14.10 0.73 14.35
C LEU A 126 12.96 0.65 13.33
N LEU A 127 11.73 0.98 13.70
CA LEU A 127 10.60 0.99 12.76
C LEU A 127 10.90 1.83 11.51
N ASN A 128 11.42 3.05 11.70
CA ASN A 128 11.73 3.97 10.62
C ASN A 128 12.88 3.52 9.71
N SER A 129 13.73 2.61 10.18
CA SER A 129 14.82 2.02 9.39
C SER A 129 14.49 0.60 8.89
N GLY A 130 13.27 0.11 9.13
CA GLY A 130 12.87 -1.25 8.76
C GLY A 130 13.42 -2.34 9.68
N GLY A 131 13.79 -2.01 10.92
CA GLY A 131 14.37 -2.91 11.93
C GLY A 131 13.36 -3.52 12.90
N LEU A 132 12.06 -3.60 12.54
CA LEU A 132 11.06 -4.36 13.28
C LEU A 132 10.43 -5.43 12.37
N TYR A 133 10.08 -6.59 12.93
CA TYR A 133 9.41 -7.64 12.17
C TYR A 133 8.33 -8.34 12.97
N LEU A 134 7.39 -8.95 12.26
CA LEU A 134 6.42 -9.89 12.79
C LEU A 134 6.86 -11.32 12.53
N GLN A 135 6.54 -12.19 13.49
CA GLN A 135 6.73 -13.62 13.36
C GLN A 135 5.43 -14.32 13.72
N VAL A 136 5.02 -15.24 12.85
CA VAL A 136 3.96 -16.21 13.13
C VAL A 136 4.65 -17.57 13.27
N ASP A 137 4.52 -18.19 14.43
CA ASP A 137 5.09 -19.51 14.67
C ASP A 137 3.97 -20.54 14.81
N ASN A 138 4.15 -21.67 14.13
CA ASN A 138 3.35 -22.87 14.32
C ASN A 138 4.27 -24.09 14.31
N ALA A 139 4.27 -24.87 15.40
CA ALA A 139 5.15 -26.02 15.53
C ALA A 139 4.88 -27.13 14.50
N ALA A 140 3.66 -27.20 13.93
CA ALA A 140 3.24 -28.21 12.97
C ALA A 140 3.32 -27.74 11.52
N SER A 141 2.99 -26.48 11.24
CA SER A 141 2.92 -25.93 9.88
C SER A 141 4.06 -24.99 9.50
N GLY A 142 5.05 -24.79 10.38
CA GLY A 142 6.20 -23.93 10.12
C GLY A 142 5.97 -22.49 10.57
N ALA A 143 6.85 -21.59 10.15
CA ALA A 143 6.79 -20.19 10.53
C ALA A 143 6.60 -19.26 9.32
N LEU A 144 6.11 -18.05 9.59
CA LEU A 144 6.10 -16.93 8.66
C LEU A 144 6.80 -15.75 9.31
N ARG A 145 7.53 -14.98 8.51
CA ARG A 145 8.16 -13.74 8.95
C ARG A 145 7.76 -12.61 8.01
N GLY A 146 7.55 -11.42 8.55
CA GLY A 146 7.28 -10.22 7.76
C GLY A 146 8.03 -9.04 8.32
N GLN A 147 9.01 -8.54 7.57
CA GLN A 147 9.68 -7.30 7.90
C GLN A 147 8.68 -6.15 7.81
N ILE A 148 8.65 -5.28 8.83
CA ILE A 148 7.82 -4.08 8.81
C ILE A 148 8.64 -2.98 8.14
N LEU A 149 8.22 -2.59 6.95
CA LEU A 149 8.86 -1.55 6.16
C LEU A 149 7.98 -0.30 6.16
N VAL A 150 8.60 0.87 6.26
CA VAL A 150 7.91 2.17 6.16
C VAL A 150 8.62 3.04 5.13
N GLY A 151 7.88 3.97 4.52
CA GLY A 151 8.43 4.81 3.46
C GLY A 151 8.84 4.00 2.24
N ASN A 152 10.06 4.23 1.74
CA ASN A 152 10.66 3.57 0.58
C ASN A 152 11.78 2.59 0.98
N ILE A 153 11.87 2.19 2.24
CA ILE A 153 12.81 1.14 2.67
C ILE A 153 12.51 -0.14 1.91
N GLN A 154 13.54 -0.73 1.31
CA GLN A 154 13.44 -1.94 0.51
C GLN A 154 13.96 -3.14 1.29
N LEU A 155 13.26 -4.28 1.13
CA LEU A 155 13.75 -5.59 1.51
C LEU A 155 14.16 -6.35 0.25
N ILE A 156 15.40 -6.82 0.22
CA ILE A 156 15.91 -7.65 -0.86
C ILE A 156 16.37 -8.98 -0.26
N LEU A 157 15.86 -10.08 -0.81
CA LEU A 157 16.25 -11.43 -0.43
C LEU A 157 16.99 -12.08 -1.59
N THR A 158 18.03 -12.85 -1.28
CA THR A 158 18.77 -13.61 -2.29
C THR A 158 19.23 -14.95 -1.75
N ASN A 159 19.12 -15.98 -2.57
CA ASN A 159 19.62 -17.32 -2.25
C ASN A 159 21.00 -17.50 -2.85
N LEU A 160 21.93 -18.00 -2.04
CA LEU A 160 23.30 -18.27 -2.43
C LEU A 160 23.52 -19.77 -2.62
N SER A 161 24.14 -20.14 -3.75
CA SER A 161 24.50 -21.51 -4.07
C SER A 161 25.85 -21.58 -4.78
N GLY A 162 26.51 -22.73 -4.70
CA GLY A 162 27.77 -22.94 -5.43
C GLY A 162 27.59 -22.93 -6.95
N SER A 163 26.39 -23.25 -7.44
CA SER A 163 26.07 -23.19 -8.89
C SER A 163 26.12 -21.77 -9.48
N GLN A 164 26.02 -20.74 -8.65
CA GLN A 164 26.10 -19.34 -9.08
C GLN A 164 27.53 -18.79 -9.06
N GLU A 165 28.49 -19.53 -8.50
CA GLU A 165 29.91 -19.17 -8.53
C GLU A 165 30.46 -19.12 -9.96
N VAL A 166 31.51 -18.34 -10.16
CA VAL A 166 32.20 -18.22 -11.45
C VAL A 166 33.70 -18.51 -11.23
N PRO A 167 34.18 -19.71 -11.58
CA PRO A 167 33.43 -20.89 -12.08
C PRO A 167 32.53 -21.55 -11.02
N ALA A 168 31.52 -22.29 -11.47
CA ALA A 168 30.57 -22.96 -10.58
C ALA A 168 31.24 -23.99 -9.66
N VAL A 169 30.82 -24.01 -8.40
CA VAL A 169 31.30 -24.91 -7.34
C VAL A 169 30.22 -25.93 -7.00
N VAL A 170 30.61 -27.20 -6.90
CA VAL A 170 29.72 -28.24 -6.38
C VAL A 170 29.77 -28.20 -4.85
N SER A 171 28.81 -27.52 -4.24
CA SER A 171 28.67 -27.41 -2.79
C SER A 171 27.39 -28.06 -2.32
N SER A 172 27.42 -28.69 -1.14
CA SER A 172 26.23 -29.04 -0.38
C SER A 172 25.79 -27.94 0.58
N GLY A 173 26.61 -26.90 0.74
CA GLY A 173 26.29 -25.72 1.54
C GLY A 173 25.44 -24.73 0.75
N SER A 174 24.66 -23.94 1.48
CA SER A 174 23.86 -22.85 0.92
C SER A 174 23.82 -21.68 1.89
N ALA A 175 23.41 -20.51 1.42
CA ALA A 175 23.11 -19.40 2.30
C ALA A 175 21.95 -18.57 1.78
N LYS A 176 21.39 -17.74 2.65
CA LYS A 176 20.35 -16.77 2.34
C LYS A 176 20.80 -15.39 2.79
N GLY A 177 20.85 -14.47 1.84
CA GLY A 177 21.07 -13.05 2.08
C GLY A 177 19.75 -12.32 2.29
N ALA A 178 19.71 -11.44 3.28
CA ALA A 178 18.62 -10.52 3.52
C ALA A 178 19.20 -9.11 3.67
N ILE A 179 18.72 -8.19 2.85
CA ILE A 179 19.24 -6.84 2.74
C ILE A 179 18.10 -5.86 3.01
N THR A 180 18.34 -4.92 3.91
CA THR A 180 17.48 -3.76 4.14
C THR A 180 18.19 -2.53 3.60
N LEU A 181 17.54 -1.83 2.66
CA LEU A 181 18.11 -0.67 1.97
C LEU A 181 17.20 0.54 2.18
N ASP A 182 17.78 1.64 2.64
CA ASP A 182 17.21 2.98 2.51
C ASP A 182 17.77 3.63 1.23
N PRO A 183 16.98 3.74 0.15
CA PRO A 183 17.46 4.31 -1.11
C PRO A 183 17.66 5.83 -1.05
N ASP A 184 17.08 6.54 -0.07
CA ASP A 184 17.24 7.99 0.06
C ASP A 184 18.57 8.34 0.72
N SER A 185 18.95 7.60 1.77
CA SER A 185 20.21 7.82 2.48
C SER A 185 21.37 6.97 1.96
N GLY A 186 21.08 5.90 1.22
CA GLY A 186 22.05 4.88 0.83
C GLY A 186 22.46 3.94 1.97
N ALA A 187 21.81 4.03 3.15
CA ALA A 187 22.07 3.12 4.26
C ALA A 187 21.67 1.69 3.86
N ILE A 188 22.60 0.75 4.03
CA ILE A 188 22.40 -0.64 3.67
C ILE A 188 22.80 -1.53 4.85
N ILE A 189 21.90 -2.43 5.19
CA ILE A 189 22.10 -3.46 6.21
C ILE A 189 22.00 -4.81 5.52
N VAL A 190 22.99 -5.66 5.73
CA VAL A 190 23.09 -6.97 5.09
C VAL A 190 23.24 -8.03 6.16
N HIS A 191 22.38 -9.02 6.14
CA HIS A 191 22.53 -10.26 6.90
C HIS A 191 22.64 -11.44 5.93
N LEU A 192 23.44 -12.43 6.30
CA LEU A 192 23.60 -13.68 5.57
C LEU A 192 23.53 -14.83 6.57
N ASN A 193 22.68 -15.82 6.28
CA ASN A 193 22.51 -17.01 7.09
C ASN A 193 22.87 -18.24 6.25
N ALA A 194 23.98 -18.90 6.61
CA ALA A 194 24.53 -20.05 5.94
C ALA A 194 24.15 -21.36 6.63
N VAL A 195 23.96 -22.41 5.83
CA VAL A 195 23.65 -23.77 6.29
C VAL A 195 24.69 -24.72 5.69
N GLY A 196 25.31 -25.52 6.55
CA GLY A 196 26.31 -26.51 6.13
C GLY A 196 27.69 -25.92 5.80
N LEU A 197 27.97 -24.69 6.22
CA LEU A 197 29.21 -23.93 5.93
C LEU A 197 29.83 -23.35 7.21
N ASP A 198 29.83 -24.11 8.30
CA ASP A 198 30.31 -23.65 9.61
C ASP A 198 31.82 -23.33 9.65
N ASP A 199 32.59 -23.80 8.65
CA ASP A 199 34.02 -23.51 8.48
C ASP A 199 34.31 -22.29 7.59
N ALA A 200 33.28 -21.53 7.20
CA ALA A 200 33.44 -20.32 6.42
C ALA A 200 34.39 -19.31 7.11
N THR A 201 35.23 -18.67 6.30
CA THR A 201 36.34 -17.83 6.74
C THR A 201 36.11 -16.34 6.50
N SER A 202 35.29 -15.99 5.51
CA SER A 202 34.94 -14.61 5.19
C SER A 202 33.67 -14.54 4.35
N SER A 203 33.01 -13.40 4.41
CA SER A 203 31.82 -13.08 3.61
C SER A 203 31.88 -11.64 3.15
N HIS A 204 31.47 -11.37 1.91
CA HIS A 204 31.62 -10.05 1.28
C HIS A 204 30.42 -9.73 0.37
N VAL A 205 30.19 -8.42 0.20
CA VAL A 205 29.49 -7.89 -0.98
C VAL A 205 30.53 -7.52 -2.03
N HIS A 206 30.35 -8.03 -3.24
CA HIS A 206 31.20 -7.75 -4.40
C HIS A 206 30.44 -6.97 -5.48
N GLN A 207 31.17 -6.34 -6.40
CA GLN A 207 30.63 -5.63 -7.56
C GLN A 207 30.96 -6.32 -8.88
N ALA A 208 29.98 -7.07 -9.39
CA ALA A 208 29.85 -7.48 -10.79
C ALA A 208 28.41 -7.93 -11.07
N LEU A 209 28.01 -7.89 -12.34
CA LEU A 209 26.78 -8.54 -12.83
C LEU A 209 26.85 -10.07 -12.68
N ALA A 210 25.69 -10.72 -12.78
CA ALA A 210 25.60 -12.17 -12.75
C ALA A 210 26.47 -12.81 -13.84
N GLY A 211 27.20 -13.88 -13.50
CA GLY A 211 28.08 -14.57 -14.45
C GLY A 211 29.49 -13.97 -14.61
N VAL A 212 29.83 -12.90 -13.89
CA VAL A 212 31.20 -12.35 -13.83
C VAL A 212 31.63 -12.19 -12.36
N SER A 213 32.93 -12.34 -12.09
CA SER A 213 33.53 -12.12 -10.77
C SER A 213 33.98 -10.66 -10.61
N GLY A 214 33.75 -10.10 -9.43
CA GLY A 214 33.94 -8.68 -9.13
C GLY A 214 34.86 -8.40 -7.95
N GLY A 215 35.26 -7.14 -7.79
CA GLY A 215 35.99 -6.66 -6.62
C GLY A 215 35.10 -6.57 -5.38
N VAL A 216 35.70 -6.62 -4.19
CA VAL A 216 35.00 -6.44 -2.90
C VAL A 216 34.59 -4.97 -2.72
N ILE A 217 33.35 -4.73 -2.32
CA ILE A 217 32.86 -3.41 -1.88
C ILE A 217 33.00 -3.28 -0.36
N PHE A 218 32.47 -4.25 0.40
CA PHE A 218 32.63 -4.32 1.85
C PHE A 218 32.54 -5.75 2.36
N ALA A 219 33.09 -5.98 3.56
CA ALA A 219 33.07 -7.26 4.24
C ALA A 219 31.93 -7.35 5.25
N LEU A 220 31.42 -8.56 5.47
CA LEU A 220 30.52 -8.89 6.56
C LEU A 220 31.31 -9.48 7.73
N SER A 221 30.83 -9.25 8.94
CA SER A 221 31.37 -9.80 10.18
C SER A 221 30.59 -11.04 10.60
N GLN A 222 31.30 -12.10 11.00
CA GLN A 222 30.69 -13.32 11.52
C GLN A 222 30.13 -13.10 12.93
N ASP A 223 28.96 -13.65 13.19
CA ASP A 223 28.39 -13.71 14.53
C ASP A 223 29.09 -14.79 15.36
N THR A 224 29.55 -14.40 16.56
CA THR A 224 30.24 -15.32 17.48
C THR A 224 29.31 -16.32 18.17
N ALA A 225 28.01 -16.05 18.25
CA ALA A 225 27.00 -16.92 18.84
C ALA A 225 26.35 -17.86 17.82
N ALA A 226 26.36 -17.47 16.54
CA ALA A 226 25.79 -18.24 15.43
C ALA A 226 26.75 -18.24 14.24
N LEU A 227 27.61 -19.27 14.12
CA LEU A 227 28.70 -19.30 13.12
C LEU A 227 28.21 -19.24 11.65
N GLY A 228 26.97 -19.63 11.38
CA GLY A 228 26.35 -19.49 10.06
C GLY A 228 25.84 -18.08 9.75
N HIS A 229 25.76 -17.19 10.75
CA HIS A 229 25.24 -15.83 10.59
C HIS A 229 26.39 -14.83 10.39
N TRP A 230 26.24 -13.97 9.39
CA TRP A 230 27.16 -12.92 9.01
C TRP A 230 26.39 -11.62 8.78
N SER A 231 26.96 -10.47 9.14
CA SER A 231 26.26 -9.19 8.95
C SER A 231 27.17 -7.99 8.68
N ALA A 232 26.60 -6.95 8.08
CA ALA A 232 27.14 -5.62 7.98
C ALA A 232 26.01 -4.61 8.21
N THR A 233 26.04 -3.86 9.32
CA THR A 233 24.93 -3.01 9.78
C THR A 233 25.19 -1.51 9.68
N ASP A 234 26.46 -1.11 9.56
CA ASP A 234 26.90 0.30 9.56
C ASP A 234 27.54 0.69 8.21
N VAL A 235 26.84 0.39 7.11
CA VAL A 235 27.31 0.71 5.75
C VAL A 235 26.40 1.74 5.10
N THR A 236 27.00 2.72 4.44
CA THR A 236 26.30 3.70 3.61
C THR A 236 26.93 3.69 2.23
N LEU A 237 26.13 3.42 1.20
CA LEU A 237 26.54 3.47 -0.19
C LEU A 237 26.59 4.92 -0.68
N ASP A 238 27.63 5.28 -1.41
CA ASP A 238 27.63 6.52 -2.17
C ASP A 238 26.70 6.44 -3.40
N SER A 239 26.52 7.57 -4.10
CA SER A 239 25.59 7.63 -5.24
C SER A 239 26.00 6.74 -6.42
N GLU A 240 27.31 6.52 -6.64
CA GLU A 240 27.78 5.62 -7.70
C GLU A 240 27.51 4.17 -7.30
N GLN A 241 27.79 3.83 -6.05
CA GLN A 241 27.54 2.51 -5.50
C GLN A 241 26.05 2.15 -5.50
N LEU A 242 25.18 3.09 -5.13
CA LEU A 242 23.73 2.89 -5.18
C LEU A 242 23.24 2.73 -6.62
N ALA A 243 23.79 3.50 -7.57
CA ALA A 243 23.46 3.35 -8.98
C ALA A 243 23.90 1.99 -9.55
N ASN A 244 25.01 1.42 -9.07
CA ASN A 244 25.45 0.07 -9.45
C ASN A 244 24.58 -1.01 -8.81
N LEU A 245 24.20 -0.86 -7.52
CA LEU A 245 23.24 -1.75 -6.86
C LEU A 245 21.92 -1.81 -7.66
N ASN A 246 21.36 -0.65 -8.01
CA ASN A 246 20.11 -0.53 -8.75
C ASN A 246 20.16 -1.10 -10.18
N LYS A 247 21.34 -1.48 -10.69
CA LYS A 247 21.51 -2.22 -11.96
C LYS A 247 21.67 -3.72 -11.75
N GLY A 248 21.53 -4.20 -10.51
CA GLY A 248 21.80 -5.59 -10.15
C GLY A 248 23.28 -5.94 -10.15
N ALA A 249 24.19 -4.96 -10.06
CA ALA A 249 25.63 -5.21 -10.25
C ALA A 249 26.35 -5.68 -8.97
N TYR A 250 25.64 -6.09 -7.92
CA TYR A 250 26.22 -6.58 -6.66
C TYR A 250 25.81 -8.02 -6.34
N TYR A 251 26.72 -8.76 -5.71
CA TYR A 251 26.45 -10.11 -5.22
C TYR A 251 27.03 -10.35 -3.84
N LEU A 252 26.38 -11.22 -3.07
CA LEU A 252 26.91 -11.76 -1.83
C LEU A 252 27.72 -13.01 -2.11
N ASN A 253 28.83 -13.17 -1.39
CA ASN A 253 29.70 -14.32 -1.50
C ASN A 253 30.21 -14.75 -0.13
N LEU A 254 30.27 -16.06 0.11
CA LEU A 254 30.82 -16.68 1.31
C LEU A 254 31.97 -17.62 0.92
N HIS A 255 33.08 -17.55 1.64
CA HIS A 255 34.32 -18.28 1.33
C HIS A 255 34.67 -19.31 2.40
N THR A 256 35.10 -20.50 1.99
CA THR A 256 35.61 -21.55 2.87
C THR A 256 37.11 -21.77 2.60
N PRO A 257 37.83 -22.51 3.47
CA PRO A 257 39.20 -22.92 3.18
C PRO A 257 39.31 -23.80 1.94
N ALA A 258 38.26 -24.58 1.62
CA ALA A 258 38.20 -25.45 0.45
C ALA A 258 37.99 -24.65 -0.84
N ASN A 259 37.20 -23.57 -0.77
CA ASN A 259 36.93 -22.68 -1.90
C ASN A 259 37.22 -21.21 -1.54
N PRO A 260 38.51 -20.80 -1.49
CA PRO A 260 38.89 -19.43 -1.15
C PRO A 260 38.41 -18.38 -2.15
N GLY A 261 38.11 -18.78 -3.39
CA GLY A 261 37.54 -17.90 -4.42
C GLY A 261 36.05 -17.60 -4.23
N GLY A 262 35.35 -18.38 -3.39
CA GLY A 262 33.91 -18.36 -3.23
C GLY A 262 33.36 -19.80 -3.17
N GLU A 263 32.62 -20.14 -2.12
CA GLU A 263 31.92 -21.41 -1.97
C GLU A 263 30.47 -21.30 -2.46
N VAL A 264 29.79 -20.21 -2.09
CA VAL A 264 28.42 -19.90 -2.50
C VAL A 264 28.26 -18.41 -2.82
N ARG A 265 27.52 -18.14 -3.91
CA ARG A 265 27.23 -16.80 -4.43
C ARG A 265 25.74 -16.62 -4.65
N GLY A 266 25.26 -15.39 -4.45
CA GLY A 266 23.89 -14.98 -4.75
C GLY A 266 23.86 -13.54 -5.23
N GLN A 267 23.29 -13.31 -6.41
CA GLN A 267 23.15 -11.95 -6.95
C GLN A 267 22.13 -11.17 -6.11
N ILE A 268 22.46 -9.92 -5.75
CA ILE A 268 21.52 -9.02 -5.09
C ILE A 268 20.63 -8.42 -6.18
N GLN A 269 19.32 -8.62 -6.03
CA GLN A 269 18.31 -8.23 -7.03
C GLN A 269 17.34 -7.22 -6.39
N PRO A 270 17.65 -5.91 -6.44
CA PRO A 270 16.69 -4.87 -6.05
C PRO A 270 15.43 -4.91 -6.88
N GLU A 271 14.41 -4.16 -6.45
CA GLU A 271 13.16 -4.03 -7.20
C GLU A 271 13.42 -3.61 -8.66
N GLY A 272 12.78 -4.29 -9.60
CA GLY A 272 12.94 -4.04 -11.04
C GLY A 272 14.15 -4.73 -11.70
N ILE A 273 14.93 -5.49 -10.92
CA ILE A 273 16.02 -6.34 -11.42
C ILE A 273 15.61 -7.80 -11.33
N GLU A 274 15.89 -8.55 -12.38
CA GLU A 274 15.72 -10.00 -12.42
C GLU A 274 16.97 -10.68 -12.95
N VAL A 275 17.35 -11.79 -12.32
CA VAL A 275 18.52 -12.59 -12.68
C VAL A 275 18.15 -14.06 -12.75
N PHE A 276 18.54 -14.70 -13.84
CA PHE A 276 18.36 -16.14 -14.02
C PHE A 276 19.53 -16.74 -14.79
N PHE A 277 19.64 -18.05 -14.67
CA PHE A 277 20.74 -18.83 -15.23
C PHE A 277 20.22 -19.90 -16.17
N THR A 278 20.86 -20.04 -17.33
CA THR A 278 20.50 -21.02 -18.35
C THR A 278 21.71 -21.90 -18.65
N ASN A 279 21.54 -23.21 -18.56
CA ASN A 279 22.57 -24.15 -19.00
C ASN A 279 22.56 -24.26 -20.54
N LEU A 280 23.75 -24.33 -21.13
CA LEU A 280 23.95 -24.58 -22.55
C LEU A 280 24.45 -26.01 -22.73
N SER A 281 23.80 -26.78 -23.61
CA SER A 281 24.20 -28.14 -23.93
C SER A 281 24.10 -28.45 -25.42
N GLY A 282 24.85 -29.45 -25.88
CA GLY A 282 24.71 -29.98 -27.24
C GLY A 282 23.38 -30.69 -27.48
N ALA A 283 22.75 -31.22 -26.41
CA ALA A 283 21.46 -31.90 -26.51
C ALA A 283 20.31 -30.94 -26.88
N ASP A 284 20.44 -29.67 -26.51
CA ASP A 284 19.43 -28.63 -26.75
C ASP A 284 19.58 -27.96 -28.12
N VAL A 285 20.65 -28.27 -28.86
CA VAL A 285 20.85 -27.82 -30.26
C VAL A 285 19.83 -28.51 -31.16
N VAL A 286 19.39 -27.84 -32.23
CA VAL A 286 18.42 -28.38 -33.17
C VAL A 286 19.02 -28.46 -34.58
N PRO A 287 19.31 -29.67 -35.12
CA PRO A 287 19.28 -30.98 -34.45
C PRO A 287 20.35 -31.16 -33.36
N PRO A 288 20.18 -32.10 -32.40
CA PRO A 288 21.13 -32.28 -31.29
C PRO A 288 22.54 -32.63 -31.74
N VAL A 289 23.54 -32.08 -31.03
CA VAL A 289 24.96 -32.30 -31.25
C VAL A 289 25.53 -33.11 -30.08
N VAL A 290 26.27 -34.18 -30.41
CA VAL A 290 27.00 -34.96 -29.41
C VAL A 290 28.33 -34.27 -29.13
N THR A 291 28.38 -33.50 -28.05
CA THR A 291 29.59 -32.85 -27.54
C THR A 291 29.66 -32.98 -26.03
N ALA A 292 30.87 -32.94 -25.47
CA ALA A 292 31.08 -32.81 -24.03
C ALA A 292 31.13 -31.34 -23.58
N ASN A 293 31.12 -30.41 -24.54
CA ASN A 293 31.15 -28.98 -24.29
C ASN A 293 29.81 -28.51 -23.74
N SER A 294 29.87 -27.51 -22.87
CA SER A 294 28.70 -26.93 -22.20
C SER A 294 28.92 -25.43 -21.95
N GLY A 295 27.95 -24.79 -21.31
CA GLY A 295 28.12 -23.43 -20.81
C GLY A 295 27.01 -23.05 -19.85
N ILE A 296 27.17 -21.89 -19.22
CA ILE A 296 26.13 -21.26 -18.39
C ILE A 296 25.99 -19.83 -18.86
N THR A 297 24.76 -19.43 -19.15
CA THR A 297 24.37 -18.06 -19.39
C THR A 297 23.78 -17.49 -18.12
N ALA A 298 24.31 -16.38 -17.63
CA ALA A 298 23.68 -15.55 -16.63
C ALA A 298 23.07 -14.33 -17.34
N THR A 299 21.79 -14.07 -17.10
CA THR A 299 21.11 -12.92 -17.70
C THR A 299 20.58 -12.03 -16.59
N THR A 300 20.86 -10.73 -16.68
CA THR A 300 20.31 -9.69 -15.80
C THR A 300 19.39 -8.80 -16.62
N VAL A 301 18.18 -8.57 -16.12
CA VAL A 301 17.14 -7.78 -16.80
C VAL A 301 16.74 -6.61 -15.93
N GLN A 302 16.75 -5.41 -16.52
CA GLN A 302 16.17 -4.22 -15.92
C GLN A 302 14.76 -4.04 -16.49
N ILE A 303 13.74 -4.40 -15.71
CA ILE A 303 12.34 -4.56 -16.16
C ILE A 303 11.78 -3.25 -16.72
N ALA A 304 11.94 -2.14 -15.99
CA ALA A 304 11.37 -0.85 -16.37
C ALA A 304 11.95 -0.29 -17.67
N SER A 305 13.25 -0.51 -17.91
CA SER A 305 13.96 -0.01 -19.09
C SER A 305 14.09 -1.04 -20.21
N GLN A 306 13.66 -2.29 -19.98
CA GLN A 306 13.79 -3.42 -20.91
C GLN A 306 15.23 -3.60 -21.43
N LEU A 307 16.20 -3.32 -20.55
CA LEU A 307 17.62 -3.53 -20.81
C LEU A 307 18.01 -4.93 -20.33
N VAL A 308 18.85 -5.60 -21.12
CA VAL A 308 19.33 -6.94 -20.82
C VAL A 308 20.85 -6.96 -20.88
N ASP A 309 21.45 -7.52 -19.84
CA ASP A 309 22.86 -7.88 -19.77
C ASP A 309 22.97 -9.41 -19.79
N ILE A 310 23.80 -9.97 -20.67
CA ILE A 310 23.96 -11.43 -20.82
C ILE A 310 25.44 -11.77 -20.75
N HIS A 311 25.81 -12.63 -19.80
CA HIS A 311 27.14 -13.19 -19.67
C HIS A 311 27.12 -14.70 -19.88
N VAL A 312 27.92 -15.19 -20.81
CA VAL A 312 28.02 -16.61 -21.15
C VAL A 312 29.41 -17.11 -20.77
N ASN A 313 29.46 -18.14 -19.93
CA ASN A 313 30.68 -18.84 -19.56
C ASN A 313 30.65 -20.26 -20.16
N LEU A 314 31.48 -20.49 -21.18
CA LEU A 314 31.60 -21.76 -21.87
C LEU A 314 32.55 -22.71 -21.12
N GLN A 315 32.35 -24.01 -21.28
CA GLN A 315 33.21 -25.06 -20.74
C GLN A 315 33.62 -26.03 -21.86
N GLY A 316 34.93 -26.19 -22.03
CA GLY A 316 35.51 -27.07 -23.06
C GLY A 316 35.49 -26.50 -24.49
N LEU A 317 34.98 -25.28 -24.68
CA LEU A 317 34.79 -24.64 -26.00
C LEU A 317 35.62 -23.37 -26.16
N ASP A 318 36.95 -23.48 -25.99
CA ASP A 318 37.87 -22.33 -26.09
C ASP A 318 38.03 -21.81 -27.53
N ASP A 319 37.64 -22.60 -28.53
CA ASP A 319 37.66 -22.26 -29.96
C ASP A 319 36.29 -21.79 -30.49
N ALA A 320 35.38 -21.39 -29.60
CA ALA A 320 34.10 -20.80 -29.98
C ALA A 320 34.31 -19.65 -30.99
N THR A 321 33.54 -19.70 -32.08
CA THR A 321 33.62 -18.74 -33.20
C THR A 321 32.61 -17.61 -33.06
N SER A 322 31.47 -17.87 -32.43
CA SER A 322 30.48 -16.85 -32.11
C SER A 322 29.56 -17.33 -30.99
N VAL A 323 29.01 -16.37 -30.24
CA VAL A 323 27.89 -16.58 -29.34
C VAL A 323 26.80 -15.57 -29.68
N THR A 324 25.57 -16.04 -29.87
CA THR A 324 24.43 -15.20 -30.29
C THR A 324 23.20 -15.45 -29.45
N VAL A 325 22.36 -14.42 -29.31
CA VAL A 325 20.98 -14.53 -28.88
C VAL A 325 20.10 -14.64 -30.12
N ASN A 326 19.21 -15.61 -30.15
CA ASN A 326 18.37 -15.93 -31.29
C ASN A 326 16.90 -15.96 -30.86
N GLN A 327 15.99 -15.69 -31.78
CA GLN A 327 14.55 -15.61 -31.48
C GLN A 327 13.77 -16.77 -32.11
N ALA A 328 13.45 -17.78 -31.30
CA ALA A 328 12.47 -18.81 -31.61
C ALA A 328 11.96 -19.50 -30.33
N PRO A 329 10.75 -20.09 -30.36
CA PRO A 329 10.27 -20.97 -29.30
C PRO A 329 11.18 -22.18 -29.09
N VAL A 330 11.01 -22.84 -27.93
CA VAL A 330 11.69 -24.09 -27.58
C VAL A 330 11.58 -25.12 -28.72
N GLY A 331 12.72 -25.73 -29.06
CA GLY A 331 12.81 -26.78 -30.09
C GLY A 331 12.84 -26.28 -31.53
N GLN A 332 12.90 -24.97 -31.77
CA GLN A 332 13.01 -24.39 -33.12
C GLN A 332 14.25 -23.50 -33.26
N ASN A 333 14.77 -23.41 -34.50
CA ASN A 333 15.81 -22.45 -34.85
C ASN A 333 15.18 -21.16 -35.35
N GLY A 334 15.77 -20.04 -34.96
CA GLY A 334 15.37 -18.70 -35.36
C GLY A 334 16.56 -17.83 -35.78
N PRO A 335 16.30 -16.60 -36.25
CA PRO A 335 17.35 -15.66 -36.59
C PRO A 335 18.09 -15.20 -35.34
N ALA A 336 19.40 -14.94 -35.49
CA ALA A 336 20.19 -14.21 -34.50
C ALA A 336 19.70 -12.75 -34.43
N ILE A 337 19.41 -12.29 -33.22
CA ILE A 337 18.97 -10.91 -32.94
C ILE A 337 20.06 -10.10 -32.25
N PHE A 338 20.95 -10.74 -31.48
CA PHE A 338 22.12 -10.10 -30.86
C PHE A 338 23.36 -10.99 -30.99
N SER A 339 24.53 -10.36 -31.04
CA SER A 339 25.83 -11.05 -31.00
C SER A 339 26.56 -10.61 -29.74
N LEU A 340 27.14 -11.57 -29.01
CA LEU A 340 27.95 -11.31 -27.83
C LEU A 340 29.40 -11.03 -28.24
N VAL A 341 30.11 -10.32 -27.38
CA VAL A 341 31.54 -9.97 -27.51
C VAL A 341 32.35 -10.91 -26.63
N GLN A 342 33.38 -11.55 -27.19
CA GLN A 342 34.29 -12.40 -26.43
C GLN A 342 35.21 -11.55 -25.55
N ASP A 343 35.43 -11.98 -24.31
CA ASP A 343 36.41 -11.37 -23.42
C ASP A 343 37.84 -11.73 -23.89
N SER A 344 38.65 -10.71 -24.15
CA SER A 344 40.04 -10.85 -24.56
C SER A 344 40.96 -11.50 -23.50
N SER A 345 40.57 -11.43 -22.24
CA SER A 345 41.29 -11.97 -21.09
C SER A 345 40.82 -13.38 -20.69
N ASN A 346 39.63 -13.77 -21.13
CA ASN A 346 39.04 -15.08 -20.89
C ASN A 346 38.26 -15.54 -22.13
N LEU A 347 38.88 -16.40 -22.95
CA LEU A 347 38.28 -16.86 -24.21
C LEU A 347 36.99 -17.68 -24.03
N ALA A 348 36.74 -18.20 -22.83
CA ALA A 348 35.52 -18.92 -22.50
C ALA A 348 34.36 -17.98 -22.12
N HIS A 349 34.62 -16.69 -21.89
CA HIS A 349 33.60 -15.72 -21.50
C HIS A 349 33.19 -14.81 -22.67
N TRP A 350 31.88 -14.59 -22.77
CA TRP A 350 31.25 -13.73 -23.77
C TRP A 350 30.20 -12.87 -23.11
N SER A 351 30.07 -11.60 -23.51
CA SER A 351 29.08 -10.69 -22.94
C SER A 351 28.26 -9.89 -23.97
N LEU A 352 27.08 -9.49 -23.57
CA LEU A 352 26.24 -8.48 -24.21
C LEU A 352 25.76 -7.56 -23.11
N ASP A 353 26.34 -6.37 -23.03
CA ASP A 353 26.13 -5.46 -21.90
C ASP A 353 25.17 -4.33 -22.30
N ASN A 354 24.22 -4.03 -21.41
CA ASN A 354 23.28 -2.92 -21.48
C ASN A 354 22.49 -2.86 -22.80
N GLN A 355 22.03 -4.01 -23.29
CA GLN A 355 21.34 -4.11 -24.58
C GLN A 355 19.86 -3.77 -24.44
N ALA A 356 19.41 -2.73 -25.13
CA ALA A 356 17.99 -2.41 -25.25
C ALA A 356 17.26 -3.42 -26.13
N THR A 357 16.12 -3.91 -25.63
CA THR A 357 15.20 -4.74 -26.41
C THR A 357 14.07 -3.90 -26.98
N THR A 358 13.56 -4.29 -28.16
CA THR A 358 12.27 -3.79 -28.63
C THR A 358 11.15 -4.45 -27.84
N SER A 359 9.97 -3.83 -27.76
CA SER A 359 8.83 -4.43 -27.04
C SER A 359 8.49 -5.84 -27.53
N GLY A 360 8.60 -6.11 -28.84
CA GLY A 360 8.39 -7.45 -29.39
C GLY A 360 9.48 -8.47 -28.99
N GLN A 361 10.73 -8.03 -28.86
CA GLN A 361 11.81 -8.89 -28.34
C GLN A 361 11.66 -9.14 -26.85
N TYR A 362 11.27 -8.14 -26.07
CA TYR A 362 10.98 -8.29 -24.64
C TYR A 362 9.79 -9.24 -24.41
N THR A 363 8.72 -9.12 -25.19
CA THR A 363 7.60 -10.08 -25.15
C THR A 363 8.06 -11.48 -25.54
N ALA A 364 8.92 -11.62 -26.56
CA ALA A 364 9.47 -12.93 -26.92
C ALA A 364 10.32 -13.51 -25.78
N PHE A 365 11.15 -12.68 -25.16
CA PHE A 365 11.96 -13.04 -24.00
C PHE A 365 11.11 -13.57 -22.84
N VAL A 366 10.07 -12.82 -22.45
CA VAL A 366 9.11 -13.19 -21.40
C VAL A 366 8.35 -14.48 -21.72
N ASN A 367 8.13 -14.79 -23.00
CA ASN A 367 7.43 -16.01 -23.42
C ASN A 367 8.39 -17.14 -23.82
N GLN A 368 9.60 -17.19 -23.26
CA GLN A 368 10.61 -18.23 -23.55
C GLN A 368 10.87 -18.38 -25.06
N GLY A 369 10.88 -17.26 -25.77
CA GLY A 369 11.06 -17.16 -27.22
C GLY A 369 12.47 -16.74 -27.63
N LEU A 370 13.40 -16.58 -26.67
CA LEU A 370 14.81 -16.29 -26.93
C LEU A 370 15.71 -17.43 -26.45
N TYR A 371 16.78 -17.72 -27.20
CA TYR A 371 17.78 -18.72 -26.81
C TYR A 371 19.20 -18.28 -27.16
N VAL A 372 20.16 -18.74 -26.37
CA VAL A 372 21.59 -18.53 -26.62
C VAL A 372 22.16 -19.73 -27.36
N THR A 373 23.07 -19.48 -28.30
CA THR A 373 23.83 -20.54 -28.98
C THR A 373 25.27 -20.11 -29.17
N ALA A 374 26.19 -21.04 -28.91
CA ALA A 374 27.60 -20.89 -29.24
C ALA A 374 27.96 -21.80 -30.42
N THR A 375 28.77 -21.32 -31.35
CA THR A 375 29.21 -22.06 -32.55
C THR A 375 30.71 -22.31 -32.51
N SER A 376 31.18 -23.35 -33.20
CA SER A 376 32.61 -23.67 -33.32
C SER A 376 32.98 -23.99 -34.78
N PRO A 377 34.27 -24.15 -35.12
CA PRO A 377 34.68 -24.59 -36.46
C PRO A 377 34.14 -25.98 -36.81
N LEU A 378 33.96 -26.86 -35.82
CA LEU A 378 33.42 -28.21 -36.01
C LEU A 378 31.88 -28.20 -36.12
N ASN A 379 31.23 -27.29 -35.41
CA ASN A 379 29.77 -27.18 -35.35
C ASN A 379 29.31 -25.75 -35.68
N PRO A 380 29.40 -25.32 -36.96
CA PRO A 380 29.09 -23.94 -37.35
C PRO A 380 27.60 -23.59 -37.29
N ALA A 381 26.72 -24.60 -37.17
CA ALA A 381 25.28 -24.41 -36.97
C ALA A 381 24.88 -24.32 -35.48
N GLY A 382 25.83 -24.50 -34.56
CA GLY A 382 25.62 -24.55 -33.11
C GLY A 382 26.32 -25.76 -32.49
N GLU A 383 27.20 -25.51 -31.52
CA GLU A 383 27.84 -26.53 -30.68
C GLU A 383 27.01 -26.78 -29.42
N VAL A 384 26.61 -25.70 -28.73
CA VAL A 384 25.79 -25.73 -27.51
C VAL A 384 24.69 -24.67 -27.59
N ARG A 385 23.51 -24.99 -27.05
CA ARG A 385 22.33 -24.12 -27.03
C ARG A 385 21.65 -24.19 -25.66
N GLY A 386 20.95 -23.12 -25.28
CA GLY A 386 20.04 -23.13 -24.13
C GLY A 386 18.97 -22.07 -24.30
N GLN A 387 17.73 -22.43 -23.98
CA GLN A 387 16.61 -21.49 -24.02
C GLN A 387 16.75 -20.50 -22.87
N LEU A 388 16.67 -19.20 -23.15
CA LEU A 388 16.51 -18.22 -22.09
C LEU A 388 15.11 -18.42 -21.53
N GLU A 389 15.09 -19.11 -20.41
CA GLU A 389 13.95 -19.32 -19.55
C GLU A 389 14.17 -18.37 -18.39
N PRO A 390 13.79 -17.09 -18.54
CA PRO A 390 13.67 -16.28 -17.36
C PRO A 390 12.77 -17.03 -16.39
N GLU A 391 13.30 -17.25 -15.18
CA GLU A 391 12.46 -17.38 -14.00
C GLU A 391 11.96 -15.97 -13.62
N ILE A 392 11.49 -15.19 -14.61
CA ILE A 392 10.21 -14.52 -14.40
C ILE A 392 9.37 -15.67 -13.91
N SER A 393 8.72 -15.48 -12.78
CA SER A 393 7.55 -16.28 -12.49
C SER A 393 6.70 -16.37 -13.77
N SER A 394 6.89 -17.42 -14.56
CA SER A 394 5.81 -18.04 -15.30
C SER A 394 4.79 -18.27 -14.22
N PRO A 395 3.66 -17.55 -14.21
CA PRO A 395 2.72 -17.64 -13.11
C PRO A 395 2.20 -19.08 -13.09
N GLY A 396 2.75 -19.85 -12.15
CA GLY A 396 2.71 -21.30 -12.16
C GLY A 396 3.19 -21.95 -10.86
N SER A 397 3.16 -21.21 -9.75
CA SER A 397 3.00 -21.77 -8.41
C SER A 397 2.17 -20.78 -7.60
N GLY A 398 0.85 -20.78 -7.81
CA GLY A 398 -0.13 -20.14 -6.92
C GLY A 398 -0.10 -18.61 -6.76
N ALA A 399 0.85 -17.89 -7.38
CA ALA A 399 0.94 -16.44 -7.24
C ALA A 399 -0.06 -15.74 -8.15
N VAL A 400 -1.24 -15.47 -7.61
CA VAL A 400 -2.26 -14.63 -8.24
C VAL A 400 -1.97 -13.15 -7.91
N PHE A 401 -2.16 -12.21 -8.83
CA PHE A 401 -2.20 -10.78 -8.50
C PHE A 401 -3.65 -10.38 -8.27
N VAL A 402 -4.04 -10.18 -7.01
CA VAL A 402 -5.41 -9.84 -6.60
C VAL A 402 -5.45 -8.58 -5.77
N VAL A 403 -6.63 -7.95 -5.72
CA VAL A 403 -6.94 -7.00 -4.65
C VAL A 403 -7.06 -7.78 -3.34
N SER A 404 -6.16 -7.51 -2.39
CA SER A 404 -6.15 -8.13 -1.06
C SER A 404 -7.02 -7.39 -0.06
N ALA A 405 -7.19 -6.07 -0.23
CA ALA A 405 -8.07 -5.24 0.58
C ALA A 405 -8.52 -3.98 -0.15
N ILE A 406 -9.65 -3.42 0.27
CA ILE A 406 -10.14 -2.12 -0.19
C ILE A 406 -10.80 -1.35 0.95
N THR A 407 -10.60 -0.03 0.97
CA THR A 407 -11.27 0.91 1.88
C THR A 407 -11.93 2.02 1.07
N PRO A 408 -13.27 2.21 1.15
CA PRO A 408 -14.24 1.45 1.95
C PRO A 408 -14.33 -0.02 1.54
N ALA A 409 -14.57 -0.90 2.51
CA ALA A 409 -14.73 -2.33 2.24
C ALA A 409 -15.92 -2.60 1.30
N ASN A 410 -15.84 -3.67 0.52
CA ASN A 410 -16.92 -4.06 -0.38
C ASN A 410 -18.23 -4.28 0.41
N GLY A 411 -19.31 -3.63 -0.03
CA GLY A 411 -20.62 -3.60 0.61
C GLY A 411 -20.73 -2.69 1.84
N ALA A 412 -19.71 -1.89 2.18
CA ALA A 412 -19.75 -1.03 3.36
C ALA A 412 -20.78 0.10 3.22
N THR A 413 -21.45 0.45 4.32
CA THR A 413 -22.24 1.69 4.44
C THR A 413 -21.45 2.72 5.25
N ILE A 414 -21.23 3.90 4.67
CA ILE A 414 -20.46 4.99 5.27
C ILE A 414 -21.28 6.28 5.32
N ALA A 415 -21.01 7.12 6.33
CA ALA A 415 -21.80 8.31 6.62
C ALA A 415 -21.54 9.50 5.66
N ALA A 416 -20.45 9.44 4.89
CA ALA A 416 -20.08 10.43 3.90
C ALA A 416 -19.11 9.81 2.88
N LEU A 417 -19.08 10.34 1.66
CA LEU A 417 -18.09 9.96 0.65
C LEU A 417 -16.67 10.24 1.18
N PRO A 418 -15.72 9.28 1.10
CA PRO A 418 -14.38 9.45 1.63
C PRO A 418 -13.56 10.38 0.72
N ALA A 419 -12.48 10.96 1.25
CA ALA A 419 -11.56 11.77 0.45
C ALA A 419 -10.79 10.92 -0.58
N SER A 420 -10.60 9.64 -0.30
CA SER A 420 -9.96 8.68 -1.21
C SER A 420 -10.56 7.28 -1.05
N ILE A 421 -10.37 6.45 -2.08
CA ILE A 421 -10.52 5.00 -1.99
C ILE A 421 -9.13 4.38 -2.03
N ASP A 422 -8.81 3.55 -1.05
CA ASP A 422 -7.53 2.87 -0.94
C ASP A 422 -7.69 1.41 -1.30
N VAL A 423 -6.99 0.97 -2.36
CA VAL A 423 -6.96 -0.42 -2.81
C VAL A 423 -5.58 -0.97 -2.49
N THR A 424 -5.52 -2.12 -1.83
CA THR A 424 -4.28 -2.85 -1.55
C THR A 424 -4.30 -4.15 -2.33
N PHE A 425 -3.18 -4.47 -2.94
CA PHE A 425 -2.97 -5.70 -3.67
C PHE A 425 -2.09 -6.64 -2.85
N ASN A 426 -2.12 -7.92 -3.16
CA ASN A 426 -1.22 -8.88 -2.53
C ASN A 426 0.22 -8.81 -3.07
N ARG A 427 0.47 -7.94 -4.07
CA ARG A 427 1.77 -7.75 -4.74
C ARG A 427 1.92 -6.27 -5.15
N PRO A 428 3.15 -5.74 -5.30
CA PRO A 428 3.36 -4.36 -5.72
C PRO A 428 2.72 -4.06 -7.09
N LEU A 429 1.98 -2.96 -7.20
CA LEU A 429 1.27 -2.57 -8.43
C LEU A 429 2.24 -1.83 -9.37
N LEU A 430 2.23 -2.17 -10.65
CA LEU A 430 3.05 -1.46 -11.64
C LEU A 430 2.43 -0.10 -11.97
N ALA A 431 3.04 0.96 -11.44
CA ALA A 431 2.55 2.33 -11.58
C ALA A 431 2.30 2.76 -13.03
N SER A 432 3.10 2.29 -14.00
CA SER A 432 2.92 2.62 -15.42
C SER A 432 1.67 2.02 -16.06
N THR A 433 1.05 1.01 -15.44
CA THR A 433 -0.23 0.43 -15.92
C THR A 433 -1.45 1.18 -15.39
N VAL A 434 -1.28 2.02 -14.37
CA VAL A 434 -2.35 2.80 -13.76
C VAL A 434 -2.59 4.08 -14.55
N SER A 435 -3.84 4.29 -14.95
CA SER A 435 -4.33 5.59 -15.39
C SER A 435 -5.82 5.72 -15.06
N LEU A 436 -6.36 6.94 -15.11
CA LEU A 436 -7.79 7.16 -14.88
C LEU A 436 -8.69 6.45 -15.90
N ALA A 437 -8.16 6.01 -17.05
CA ALA A 437 -8.89 5.19 -18.01
C ALA A 437 -9.05 3.72 -17.55
N ARG A 438 -8.33 3.31 -16.51
CA ARG A 438 -8.28 1.94 -15.96
C ARG A 438 -9.09 1.80 -14.66
N ILE A 439 -9.70 2.91 -14.24
CA ILE A 439 -10.42 3.06 -13.00
C ILE A 439 -11.78 3.66 -13.37
N GLU A 440 -12.83 2.89 -13.22
CA GLU A 440 -14.19 3.39 -13.38
C GLU A 440 -14.83 3.56 -12.01
N LEU A 441 -15.40 4.73 -11.74
CA LEU A 441 -16.23 4.97 -10.57
C LEU A 441 -17.61 5.43 -11.03
N LEU A 442 -18.63 4.67 -10.67
CA LEU A 442 -20.03 4.98 -10.99
C LEU A 442 -20.83 5.19 -9.70
N ALA A 443 -21.77 6.12 -9.73
CA ALA A 443 -22.88 6.19 -8.78
C ALA A 443 -24.15 5.63 -9.44
N SER A 444 -25.00 4.95 -8.68
CA SER A 444 -26.20 4.27 -9.19
C SER A 444 -27.33 5.20 -9.65
N GLY A 445 -27.14 6.53 -9.54
CA GLY A 445 -28.19 7.49 -9.91
C GLY A 445 -29.34 7.53 -8.90
N GLY A 446 -29.11 7.02 -7.68
CA GLY A 446 -30.03 7.08 -6.54
C GLY A 446 -31.02 5.91 -6.42
N ASP A 447 -30.93 4.87 -7.25
CA ASP A 447 -31.83 3.70 -7.16
C ASP A 447 -31.16 2.40 -6.67
N GLY A 448 -29.84 2.43 -6.47
CA GLY A 448 -29.06 1.30 -5.98
C GLY A 448 -28.77 0.22 -7.03
N SER A 449 -29.16 0.43 -8.29
CA SER A 449 -28.97 -0.51 -9.39
C SER A 449 -27.89 -0.03 -10.35
N PHE A 450 -27.29 -0.97 -11.10
CA PHE A 450 -26.30 -0.62 -12.12
C PHE A 450 -26.60 -1.36 -13.42
N ASN A 451 -26.15 -0.76 -14.52
CA ASN A 451 -26.33 -1.14 -15.92
C ASN A 451 -27.77 -0.94 -16.46
N ASP A 452 -28.52 0.04 -15.95
CA ASP A 452 -29.84 0.42 -16.47
C ASP A 452 -29.85 1.75 -17.25
N GLY A 453 -28.71 2.45 -17.29
CA GLY A 453 -28.50 3.67 -18.08
C GLY A 453 -28.77 4.96 -17.32
N ASN A 454 -29.07 4.89 -16.02
CA ASN A 454 -29.19 6.05 -15.14
C ASN A 454 -27.86 6.43 -14.45
N GLU A 455 -26.80 5.63 -14.62
CA GLU A 455 -25.59 5.72 -13.80
C GLU A 455 -24.82 7.00 -14.08
N ILE A 456 -24.25 7.56 -13.02
CA ILE A 456 -23.44 8.78 -13.10
C ILE A 456 -21.98 8.37 -13.02
N THR A 457 -21.24 8.58 -14.12
CA THR A 457 -19.78 8.41 -14.12
C THR A 457 -19.11 9.53 -13.34
N LEU A 458 -18.28 9.15 -12.38
CA LEU A 458 -17.48 10.05 -11.57
C LEU A 458 -16.01 9.90 -11.99
N THR A 459 -15.33 11.03 -12.17
CA THR A 459 -13.91 11.05 -12.52
C THR A 459 -13.09 11.36 -11.27
N PRO A 460 -12.26 10.41 -10.77
CA PRO A 460 -11.32 10.70 -9.70
C PRO A 460 -10.36 11.83 -10.09
N ALA A 461 -9.92 12.62 -9.11
CA ALA A 461 -8.99 13.71 -9.34
C ALA A 461 -7.59 13.19 -9.71
N ASN A 462 -7.18 12.09 -9.08
CA ASN A 462 -5.89 11.45 -9.31
C ASN A 462 -5.93 9.98 -8.86
N ALA A 463 -4.92 9.22 -9.28
CA ALA A 463 -4.66 7.87 -8.81
C ALA A 463 -3.15 7.70 -8.59
N VAL A 464 -2.73 7.39 -7.37
CA VAL A 464 -1.32 7.32 -6.98
C VAL A 464 -0.99 5.91 -6.51
N VAL A 465 0.11 5.38 -7.02
CA VAL A 465 0.63 4.06 -6.64
C VAL A 465 1.76 4.21 -5.64
N ALA A 466 1.74 3.41 -4.58
CA ALA A 466 2.80 3.29 -3.58
C ALA A 466 2.96 1.81 -3.20
N GLY A 467 3.97 1.15 -3.77
CA GLY A 467 4.17 -0.29 -3.58
C GLY A 467 2.94 -1.10 -4.02
N ALA A 468 2.35 -1.85 -3.09
CA ALA A 468 1.13 -2.64 -3.33
C ALA A 468 -0.17 -1.86 -3.10
N SER A 469 -0.13 -0.54 -2.99
CA SER A 469 -1.31 0.29 -2.74
C SER A 469 -1.60 1.24 -3.90
N LEU A 470 -2.89 1.39 -4.20
CA LEU A 470 -3.45 2.38 -5.13
C LEU A 470 -4.40 3.29 -4.35
N ASN A 471 -4.02 4.55 -4.18
CA ASN A 471 -4.86 5.59 -3.60
C ASN A 471 -5.58 6.34 -4.73
N ILE A 472 -6.91 6.30 -4.72
CA ILE A 472 -7.77 6.95 -5.70
C ILE A 472 -8.36 8.20 -5.05
N ASP A 473 -7.92 9.38 -5.49
CA ASP A 473 -8.30 10.67 -4.92
C ASP A 473 -9.70 11.09 -5.41
N LEU A 474 -10.63 11.26 -4.47
CA LEU A 474 -12.00 11.72 -4.72
C LEU A 474 -12.19 13.20 -4.40
N SER A 475 -11.12 13.95 -4.14
CA SER A 475 -11.20 15.38 -3.88
C SER A 475 -11.86 16.13 -5.05
N GLY A 476 -12.96 16.83 -4.79
CA GLY A 476 -13.74 17.52 -5.81
C GLY A 476 -14.92 16.72 -6.38
N VAL A 477 -15.05 15.43 -6.04
CA VAL A 477 -16.29 14.67 -6.24
C VAL A 477 -17.33 15.15 -5.21
N LEU A 478 -18.55 15.46 -5.66
CA LEU A 478 -19.61 15.95 -4.78
C LEU A 478 -20.25 14.80 -4.00
N ASN A 479 -20.51 15.04 -2.72
CA ASN A 479 -21.16 14.09 -1.82
C ASN A 479 -22.66 13.96 -2.15
N ALA A 480 -23.09 12.77 -2.57
CA ALA A 480 -24.49 12.40 -2.71
C ALA A 480 -24.73 11.04 -2.04
N ASP A 481 -25.84 10.91 -1.31
CA ASP A 481 -26.29 9.61 -0.83
C ASP A 481 -26.61 8.73 -2.03
N ASP A 482 -25.86 7.65 -2.19
CA ASP A 482 -25.95 6.77 -3.35
C ASP A 482 -25.21 5.44 -3.06
N VAL A 483 -25.42 4.46 -3.95
CA VAL A 483 -24.56 3.29 -4.07
C VAL A 483 -23.51 3.56 -5.13
N TYR A 484 -22.25 3.35 -4.79
CA TYR A 484 -21.10 3.57 -5.65
C TYR A 484 -20.49 2.23 -6.06
N ARG A 485 -20.01 2.13 -7.29
CA ARG A 485 -19.28 0.98 -7.84
C ARG A 485 -17.93 1.43 -8.37
N LEU A 486 -16.87 0.87 -7.80
CA LEU A 486 -15.51 0.94 -8.32
C LEU A 486 -15.25 -0.29 -9.19
N THR A 487 -14.75 -0.07 -10.40
CA THR A 487 -14.22 -1.10 -11.29
C THR A 487 -12.74 -0.84 -11.55
N LEU A 488 -11.89 -1.83 -11.32
CA LEU A 488 -10.49 -1.81 -11.75
C LEU A 488 -10.29 -2.80 -12.89
N ASP A 489 -9.68 -2.32 -13.96
CA ASP A 489 -9.60 -3.08 -15.21
C ASP A 489 -8.49 -4.15 -15.17
N GLY A 490 -8.89 -5.41 -15.24
CA GLY A 490 -8.01 -6.56 -15.47
C GLY A 490 -8.28 -7.25 -16.81
N SER A 491 -9.30 -6.81 -17.56
CA SER A 491 -9.80 -7.50 -18.75
C SER A 491 -9.37 -6.89 -20.10
N SER A 492 -8.90 -5.64 -20.11
CA SER A 492 -8.62 -4.93 -21.37
C SER A 492 -7.30 -5.34 -22.04
N ALA A 493 -7.04 -4.76 -23.22
CA ALA A 493 -5.80 -4.99 -23.97
C ALA A 493 -4.53 -4.46 -23.26
N THR A 494 -4.71 -3.61 -22.26
CA THR A 494 -3.61 -3.06 -21.44
C THR A 494 -4.06 -3.17 -19.98
N PRO A 495 -4.12 -4.37 -19.38
CA PRO A 495 -4.73 -4.58 -18.06
C PRO A 495 -3.88 -3.98 -16.92
N LEU A 496 -4.40 -3.92 -15.68
CA LEU A 496 -3.56 -3.58 -14.52
C LEU A 496 -2.65 -4.76 -14.25
N THR A 497 -1.38 -4.51 -13.94
CA THR A 497 -0.43 -5.58 -13.62
C THR A 497 0.34 -5.25 -12.35
N ASP A 498 0.84 -6.28 -11.70
CA ASP A 498 1.87 -6.11 -10.69
C ASP A 498 3.20 -5.70 -11.33
N THR A 499 4.21 -5.39 -10.52
CA THR A 499 5.56 -5.02 -10.98
C THR A 499 6.30 -6.18 -11.66
N ALA A 500 5.83 -7.42 -11.50
CA ALA A 500 6.31 -8.61 -12.22
C ALA A 500 5.56 -8.85 -13.55
N GLY A 501 4.58 -8.00 -13.91
CA GLY A 501 3.79 -8.12 -15.13
C GLY A 501 2.64 -9.11 -15.06
N ILE A 502 2.32 -9.66 -13.88
CA ILE A 502 1.15 -10.52 -13.66
C ILE A 502 -0.11 -9.66 -13.75
N VAL A 503 -1.02 -10.04 -14.65
CA VAL A 503 -2.30 -9.37 -14.84
C VAL A 503 -3.18 -9.54 -13.60
N LEU A 504 -3.93 -8.48 -13.26
CA LEU A 504 -4.91 -8.51 -12.18
C LEU A 504 -5.92 -9.64 -12.44
N ASP A 505 -6.02 -10.57 -11.51
CA ASP A 505 -7.16 -11.48 -11.37
C ASP A 505 -8.24 -10.71 -10.59
N GLY A 506 -9.14 -10.07 -11.35
CA GLY A 506 -10.14 -9.18 -10.81
C GLY A 506 -11.35 -9.90 -10.22
N ASP A 507 -11.67 -11.09 -10.71
CA ASP A 507 -12.80 -11.91 -10.23
C ASP A 507 -12.38 -12.98 -9.20
N ALA A 508 -11.08 -13.07 -8.91
CA ALA A 508 -10.45 -13.95 -7.93
C ALA A 508 -10.74 -15.43 -8.20
N ASP A 509 -10.80 -15.83 -9.47
CA ASP A 509 -11.00 -17.23 -9.88
C ASP A 509 -9.70 -18.05 -9.93
N ASN A 510 -8.57 -17.41 -9.60
CA ASN A 510 -7.19 -17.88 -9.73
C ASN A 510 -6.68 -17.91 -11.18
N ASN A 511 -7.33 -17.19 -12.08
CA ASN A 511 -6.87 -16.93 -13.44
C ASN A 511 -6.72 -15.41 -13.64
N ALA A 512 -5.53 -15.00 -14.07
CA ALA A 512 -5.27 -13.60 -14.37
C ALA A 512 -6.21 -13.08 -15.46
N GLY A 513 -6.84 -11.92 -15.22
CA GLY A 513 -7.91 -11.38 -16.05
C GLY A 513 -9.16 -11.03 -15.22
N GLY A 514 -10.22 -10.58 -15.89
CA GLY A 514 -11.44 -10.16 -15.21
C GLY A 514 -11.30 -8.81 -14.51
N ASP A 515 -12.41 -8.09 -14.36
CA ASP A 515 -12.40 -6.79 -13.70
C ASP A 515 -12.71 -6.95 -12.22
N PHE A 516 -11.94 -6.26 -11.37
CA PHE A 516 -12.26 -6.17 -9.96
C PHE A 516 -13.41 -5.19 -9.76
N VAL A 517 -14.47 -5.62 -9.08
CA VAL A 517 -15.65 -4.81 -8.80
C VAL A 517 -15.90 -4.75 -7.30
N SER A 518 -15.98 -3.53 -6.75
CA SER A 518 -16.36 -3.29 -5.37
C SER A 518 -17.45 -2.24 -5.29
N THR A 519 -18.42 -2.45 -4.40
CA THR A 519 -19.48 -1.47 -4.14
C THR A 519 -19.42 -0.95 -2.72
N PHE A 520 -19.91 0.27 -2.49
CA PHE A 520 -20.15 0.79 -1.15
C PHE A 520 -21.32 1.79 -1.18
N THR A 521 -21.99 1.98 -0.06
CA THR A 521 -23.12 2.90 0.07
C THR A 521 -22.69 4.11 0.88
N VAL A 522 -22.89 5.30 0.32
CA VAL A 522 -22.89 6.53 1.12
C VAL A 522 -24.33 6.79 1.54
N SER A 523 -24.55 6.80 2.84
CA SER A 523 -25.83 7.20 3.41
C SER A 523 -25.55 8.11 4.58
N THR A 524 -25.79 9.40 4.38
CA THR A 524 -25.78 10.36 5.46
C THR A 524 -26.81 9.92 6.49
N PRO A 525 -26.40 9.69 7.76
CA PRO A 525 -27.34 9.35 8.80
C PRO A 525 -28.40 10.44 8.86
N ALA A 526 -29.68 10.06 8.73
CA ALA A 526 -30.78 10.99 8.88
C ALA A 526 -30.59 11.71 10.22
N VAL A 527 -30.32 13.01 10.16
CA VAL A 527 -30.35 13.85 11.36
C VAL A 527 -31.80 13.84 11.80
N ILE A 528 -32.14 12.99 12.78
CA ILE A 528 -33.47 12.99 13.37
C ILE A 528 -33.61 14.32 14.08
N VAL A 529 -34.28 15.27 13.43
CA VAL A 529 -34.62 16.53 14.06
C VAL A 529 -35.87 16.28 14.88
N THR A 530 -35.74 16.30 16.19
CA THR A 530 -36.87 16.11 17.11
C THR A 530 -37.44 17.44 17.58
N LEU A 531 -38.65 17.43 18.13
CA LEU A 531 -39.19 18.64 18.73
C LEU A 531 -38.33 19.07 19.93
N THR A 532 -37.80 18.13 20.71
CA THR A 532 -36.86 18.43 21.81
C THR A 532 -35.61 19.18 21.34
N SER A 533 -34.99 18.76 20.21
CA SER A 533 -33.81 19.47 19.68
C SER A 533 -34.18 20.86 19.15
N LEU A 534 -35.29 20.99 18.41
CA LEU A 534 -35.80 22.29 17.97
C LEU A 534 -36.17 23.20 19.14
N GLN A 535 -36.74 22.63 20.20
CA GLN A 535 -37.14 23.38 21.38
C GLN A 535 -35.93 24.00 22.07
N THR A 536 -34.85 23.24 22.20
CA THR A 536 -33.62 23.68 22.87
C THR A 536 -32.80 24.63 22.00
N GLU A 537 -32.66 24.32 20.70
CA GLU A 537 -31.80 25.06 19.77
C GLU A 537 -32.46 26.29 19.16
N ILE A 538 -33.79 26.30 19.01
CA ILE A 538 -34.50 27.32 18.22
C ILE A 538 -35.68 27.93 18.98
N PHE A 539 -36.70 27.15 19.34
CA PHE A 539 -37.95 27.73 19.87
C PHE A 539 -37.73 28.45 21.19
N THR A 540 -37.04 27.85 22.16
CA THR A 540 -36.76 28.51 23.44
C THR A 540 -35.88 29.76 23.28
N PRO A 541 -34.71 29.71 22.62
CA PRO A 541 -33.82 30.87 22.55
C PRO A 541 -34.30 31.98 21.61
N SER A 542 -35.09 31.66 20.58
CA SER A 542 -35.39 32.61 19.50
C SER A 542 -36.87 33.00 19.39
N CYS A 543 -37.79 32.20 19.93
CA CYS A 543 -39.24 32.39 19.72
C CYS A 543 -40.01 32.58 21.03
N ALA A 544 -39.77 31.72 22.02
CA ALA A 544 -40.44 31.65 23.32
C ALA A 544 -39.92 32.70 24.29
N LEU A 545 -39.77 33.93 23.81
CA LEU A 545 -39.34 35.06 24.60
C LEU A 545 -40.55 35.74 25.24
N SER A 546 -40.37 36.23 26.47
CA SER A 546 -41.41 37.00 27.17
C SER A 546 -41.83 38.20 26.32
N GLY A 547 -43.13 38.37 26.09
CA GLY A 547 -43.69 39.39 25.22
C GLY A 547 -43.80 39.00 23.73
N CYS A 548 -43.18 37.88 23.33
CA CYS A 548 -43.32 37.26 22.02
C CYS A 548 -44.22 36.02 22.15
N HIS A 549 -43.67 34.81 22.08
CA HIS A 549 -44.43 33.56 22.09
C HIS A 549 -44.28 32.79 23.41
N ALA A 550 -44.28 33.47 24.55
CA ALA A 550 -44.25 32.85 25.88
C ALA A 550 -45.11 33.62 26.91
N GLY A 551 -45.40 32.95 28.04
CA GLY A 551 -46.12 33.55 29.17
C GLY A 551 -47.65 33.49 29.07
N ALA A 552 -48.35 34.24 29.93
CA ALA A 552 -49.80 34.19 30.08
C ALA A 552 -50.59 34.87 28.95
N SER A 553 -49.93 35.66 28.09
CA SER A 553 -50.56 36.36 26.96
C SER A 553 -49.61 36.36 25.76
N PRO A 554 -49.34 35.18 25.17
CA PRO A 554 -48.43 35.06 24.05
C PRO A 554 -49.03 35.67 22.78
N GLN A 555 -48.18 36.26 21.94
CA GLN A 555 -48.58 36.85 20.66
C GLN A 555 -49.32 35.82 19.81
N GLN A 556 -50.41 36.26 19.20
CA GLN A 556 -51.31 35.41 18.40
C GLN A 556 -51.83 34.18 19.17
N GLY A 557 -51.82 34.17 20.50
CA GLY A 557 -52.21 32.99 21.28
C GLY A 557 -51.34 31.77 20.98
N MET A 558 -50.06 31.97 20.63
CA MET A 558 -49.12 30.89 20.29
C MET A 558 -48.03 30.82 21.34
N ASN A 559 -48.11 29.83 22.23
CA ASN A 559 -47.09 29.61 23.25
C ASN A 559 -46.10 28.53 22.81
N LEU A 560 -44.84 28.94 22.61
CA LEU A 560 -43.72 28.10 22.18
C LEU A 560 -42.77 27.75 23.34
N SER A 561 -43.21 27.94 24.58
CA SER A 561 -42.47 27.51 25.77
C SER A 561 -42.36 25.97 25.79
N ALA A 562 -41.26 25.45 26.32
CA ALA A 562 -41.05 24.02 26.44
C ALA A 562 -42.25 23.32 27.13
N GLY A 563 -42.73 22.22 26.54
CA GLY A 563 -43.93 21.49 26.97
C GLY A 563 -45.26 22.05 26.47
N GLN A 564 -45.28 23.19 25.76
CA GLN A 564 -46.49 23.78 25.20
C GLN A 564 -46.47 23.87 23.66
N THR A 565 -45.27 23.91 23.07
CA THR A 565 -45.04 24.15 21.64
C THR A 565 -45.85 23.26 20.72
N TYR A 566 -45.75 21.93 20.87
CA TYR A 566 -46.42 20.97 19.97
C TYR A 566 -47.91 21.26 19.81
N SER A 567 -48.63 21.27 20.94
CA SER A 567 -50.07 21.51 21.01
C SER A 567 -50.50 22.90 20.51
N ASN A 568 -49.56 23.85 20.40
CA ASN A 568 -49.83 25.20 19.93
C ASN A 568 -49.55 25.39 18.43
N ILE A 569 -48.81 24.49 17.77
CA ILE A 569 -48.40 24.68 16.37
C ILE A 569 -48.80 23.54 15.43
N VAL A 570 -48.73 22.28 15.85
CA VAL A 570 -48.96 21.15 14.94
C VAL A 570 -50.46 20.93 14.76
N GLY A 571 -50.95 21.06 13.52
CA GLY A 571 -52.36 20.94 13.19
C GLY A 571 -53.24 22.08 13.71
N VAL A 572 -52.65 23.16 14.21
CA VAL A 572 -53.36 24.34 14.74
C VAL A 572 -53.46 25.41 13.67
N MET A 573 -54.66 25.91 13.40
CA MET A 573 -54.91 26.97 12.42
C MET A 573 -54.17 28.28 12.76
N SER A 574 -53.62 28.96 11.76
CA SER A 574 -53.02 30.29 11.96
C SER A 574 -54.10 31.35 12.16
N ASN A 575 -53.85 32.30 13.06
CA ASN A 575 -54.76 33.41 13.34
C ASN A 575 -54.64 34.54 12.32
N GLU A 576 -53.46 34.70 11.71
CA GLU A 576 -53.22 35.75 10.70
C GLU A 576 -53.66 35.30 9.30
N VAL A 577 -53.56 34.00 9.00
CA VAL A 577 -53.94 33.40 7.71
C VAL A 577 -54.70 32.09 7.96
N ASN A 578 -56.02 32.19 8.11
CA ASN A 578 -56.88 31.06 8.50
C ASN A 578 -57.00 29.92 7.46
N SER A 579 -56.44 30.09 6.26
CA SER A 579 -56.35 29.03 5.25
C SER A 579 -55.16 28.08 5.48
N LEU A 580 -54.27 28.39 6.42
CA LEU A 580 -53.07 27.60 6.71
C LEU A 580 -53.04 27.17 8.18
N ASN A 581 -52.49 25.99 8.44
CA ASN A 581 -52.04 25.63 9.78
C ASN A 581 -50.69 26.29 10.09
N ARG A 582 -50.42 26.53 11.37
CA ARG A 582 -49.12 26.97 11.88
C ARG A 582 -48.04 25.97 11.45
N VAL A 583 -48.29 24.67 11.65
CA VAL A 583 -47.53 23.56 11.09
C VAL A 583 -48.49 22.50 10.55
N THR A 584 -48.28 22.09 9.30
CA THR A 584 -48.92 20.94 8.66
C THR A 584 -47.89 19.82 8.58
N ALA A 585 -48.10 18.72 9.31
CA ALA A 585 -47.19 17.58 9.31
C ALA A 585 -46.98 17.04 7.88
N GLY A 586 -45.73 16.78 7.52
CA GLY A 586 -45.31 16.32 6.20
C GLY A 586 -45.25 17.41 5.11
N ASP A 587 -45.69 18.64 5.39
CA ASP A 587 -45.82 19.71 4.39
C ASP A 587 -45.23 21.04 4.91
N PRO A 588 -43.90 21.24 4.79
CA PRO A 588 -43.26 22.47 5.25
C PRO A 588 -43.65 23.69 4.41
N ASP A 589 -43.89 23.56 3.11
CA ASP A 589 -44.19 24.70 2.23
C ASP A 589 -45.57 25.31 2.51
N ASN A 590 -46.54 24.49 2.90
CA ASN A 590 -47.85 24.94 3.36
C ASN A 590 -47.94 25.12 4.89
N SER A 591 -46.82 25.13 5.61
CA SER A 591 -46.76 25.43 7.03
C SER A 591 -46.50 26.92 7.27
N TYR A 592 -47.42 27.63 7.92
CA TYR A 592 -47.31 29.08 8.13
C TYR A 592 -46.05 29.47 8.92
N LEU A 593 -45.60 28.64 9.87
CA LEU A 593 -44.36 28.84 10.61
C LEU A 593 -43.15 28.98 9.67
N VAL A 594 -43.02 28.08 8.68
CA VAL A 594 -41.92 28.08 7.70
C VAL A 594 -41.95 29.35 6.87
N GLN A 595 -43.13 29.74 6.38
CA GLN A 595 -43.30 30.99 5.64
C GLN A 595 -42.92 32.22 6.46
N LYS A 596 -43.18 32.22 7.78
CA LYS A 596 -42.79 33.33 8.66
C LYS A 596 -41.29 33.39 8.91
N VAL A 597 -40.61 32.25 9.08
CA VAL A 597 -39.14 32.26 9.32
C VAL A 597 -38.34 32.49 8.04
N GLU A 598 -38.85 32.09 6.88
CA GLU A 598 -38.26 32.38 5.57
C GLU A 598 -38.58 33.81 5.07
N GLY A 599 -39.64 34.42 5.61
CA GLY A 599 -40.10 35.76 5.22
C GLY A 599 -40.93 35.78 3.93
N THR A 600 -41.48 34.63 3.53
CA THR A 600 -42.35 34.46 2.36
C THR A 600 -43.85 34.59 2.69
N ALA A 601 -44.19 34.69 3.98
CA ALA A 601 -45.58 34.83 4.44
C ALA A 601 -46.27 36.07 3.86
N SER A 602 -47.54 35.91 3.47
CA SER A 602 -48.36 36.98 2.88
C SER A 602 -48.82 38.06 3.88
N VAL A 603 -48.75 37.77 5.19
CA VAL A 603 -49.18 38.66 6.28
C VAL A 603 -48.14 38.70 7.40
N GLY A 604 -47.79 39.91 7.84
CA GLY A 604 -46.82 40.18 8.90
C GLY A 604 -45.35 40.14 8.44
N GLY A 605 -44.43 40.49 9.33
CA GLY A 605 -42.98 40.47 9.05
C GLY A 605 -42.33 39.11 9.29
N ARG A 606 -41.10 38.93 8.77
CA ARG A 606 -40.26 37.73 9.00
C ARG A 606 -39.98 37.54 10.49
N MET A 607 -40.11 36.32 10.98
CA MET A 607 -39.78 35.93 12.35
C MET A 607 -38.35 35.36 12.45
N PRO A 608 -37.63 35.56 13.58
CA PRO A 608 -38.01 36.35 14.76
C PRO A 608 -38.10 37.86 14.47
N LEU A 609 -39.20 38.49 14.88
CA LEU A 609 -39.45 39.91 14.62
C LEU A 609 -38.56 40.78 15.53
N GLY A 610 -37.79 41.69 14.93
CA GLY A 610 -36.90 42.59 15.68
C GLY A 610 -35.61 41.93 16.22
N GLY A 611 -35.38 40.64 15.92
CA GLY A 611 -34.16 39.90 16.24
C GLY A 611 -33.38 39.48 14.99
N PRO A 612 -32.23 38.80 15.15
CA PRO A 612 -31.52 38.17 14.04
C PRO A 612 -32.39 37.11 13.38
N ALA A 613 -32.27 36.98 12.06
CA ALA A 613 -32.91 35.89 11.31
C ALA A 613 -32.39 34.54 11.79
N LEU A 614 -33.23 33.50 11.70
CA LEU A 614 -32.71 32.13 11.76
C LEU A 614 -31.75 31.90 10.59
N SER A 615 -30.67 31.17 10.84
CA SER A 615 -29.79 30.70 9.78
C SER A 615 -30.52 29.73 8.84
N ASN A 616 -30.02 29.58 7.62
CA ASN A 616 -30.56 28.59 6.69
C ASN A 616 -30.54 27.18 7.28
N GLU A 617 -29.49 26.82 8.04
CA GLU A 617 -29.40 25.53 8.73
C GLU A 617 -30.53 25.34 9.77
N GLN A 618 -30.80 26.36 10.59
CA GLN A 618 -31.90 26.32 11.57
C GLN A 618 -33.28 26.21 10.89
N ILE A 619 -33.48 26.91 9.77
CA ILE A 619 -34.71 26.80 8.98
C ILE A 619 -34.84 25.39 8.40
N GLN A 620 -33.77 24.82 7.86
CA GLN A 620 -33.79 23.45 7.34
C GLN A 620 -34.06 22.42 8.43
N LYS A 621 -33.58 22.61 9.66
CA LYS A 621 -33.96 21.76 10.80
C LYS A 621 -35.48 21.79 11.06
N ILE A 622 -36.09 22.98 11.07
CA ILE A 622 -37.57 23.11 11.22
C ILE A 622 -38.27 22.39 10.07
N ARG A 623 -37.83 22.60 8.83
CA ARG A 623 -38.43 21.97 7.64
C ARG A 623 -38.30 20.44 7.70
N GLN A 624 -37.14 19.93 8.09
CA GLN A 624 -36.88 18.49 8.21
C GLN A 624 -37.79 17.84 9.24
N TRP A 625 -37.91 18.42 10.44
CA TRP A 625 -38.85 17.91 11.45
C TRP A 625 -40.30 17.88 10.95
N ILE A 626 -40.72 18.89 10.16
CA ILE A 626 -42.05 18.89 9.55
C ILE A 626 -42.18 17.77 8.52
N ILE A 627 -41.19 17.60 7.63
CA ILE A 627 -41.13 16.51 6.65
C ILE A 627 -41.25 15.15 7.33
N ASP A 628 -40.57 14.97 8.48
CA ASP A 628 -40.57 13.74 9.28
C ASP A 628 -41.88 13.49 10.05
N GLY A 629 -42.91 14.29 9.77
CA GLY A 629 -44.26 14.16 10.29
C GLY A 629 -44.54 15.02 11.52
N ALA A 630 -43.66 15.99 11.83
CA ALA A 630 -43.79 16.92 12.95
C ALA A 630 -44.19 16.21 14.26
N LYS A 631 -43.42 15.20 14.69
CA LYS A 631 -43.74 14.34 15.85
C LYS A 631 -43.41 15.01 17.18
N ASP A 632 -44.18 14.65 18.22
CA ASP A 632 -43.94 14.99 19.64
C ASP A 632 -43.10 13.84 20.24
N ASP A 633 -41.78 14.04 20.35
CA ASP A 633 -40.82 13.02 20.81
C ASP A 633 -40.78 12.83 22.33
#